data_AF-R7BPF8-F1
#
_entry.id   AF-R7BPF8-F1
#
_cell.length_a   1.000
_cell.length_b   1.000
_cell.length_c   1.000
_cell.angle_alpha   90.00
_cell.angle_beta   90.00
_cell.angle_gamma   90.00
#
_symmetry.space_group_name_H-M   'P 1'
#
loop_
_entity.id
_entity.type
_entity.pdbx_description
1 polymer ?
#
loop_
_entity_poly.entity_id
_entity_poly.type
_entity_poly.pdbx_seq_one_letter_code
_entity_poly.pdbx_strand_id
1 'polypeptide(L)'
;MIWKCSQYHFDSQMPIIMGILNVTPDSFSDGGSYAGVEEACAAARKMVDEGALIIDVGGESTRPGASPVSVEEELARVLDVVRQLASEGICVSVDTRHAEVAKACIDAGAAIINDVTGFRDPAMAEVAKNSDAGLVLMHMKGDDPRTMQDEPIYTDVVSEVANYLLSGAHRLEGLGVDRSRICLDPGPGFGKTAKQTIELMRNFQEFTHLGYPLMVAVSRKSYIGYAYKIDEPKQRDDASAAEALLACELGASVIRTHNVALAAASVEENLRPYALLGIGSNVPLVADEGEEREGKIALLNQAIADMCMLPDSQIIDVSSFYESEPAYYEDQDTFVNAVVLLRTGLPPQELLHYLQAIENSLGRIREKKNGPRTCDIDILDYQGYVCDHEILTLPHPLLCERDFVVKPLLELLPHHVLANGKEVLLDEVTVGKAWKCSGQN
;
A
#
# COMPACT_ATOMS: atom_id res chain seq x y z
N MET A 1 -6.74 -6.53 0.52
CA MET A 1 -6.23 -7.61 1.41
C MET A 1 -6.81 -7.38 2.79
N ILE A 2 -6.93 -8.41 3.64
CA ILE A 2 -7.36 -8.22 5.03
C ILE A 2 -6.13 -8.22 5.95
N TRP A 3 -5.92 -7.14 6.68
CA TRP A 3 -4.92 -7.06 7.74
C TRP A 3 -5.53 -7.52 9.07
N LYS A 4 -5.04 -8.63 9.62
CA LYS A 4 -5.56 -9.25 10.85
C LYS A 4 -4.76 -8.83 12.07
N CYS A 5 -5.47 -8.28 13.06
CA CYS A 5 -4.91 -7.73 14.28
C CYS A 5 -5.71 -8.24 15.48
N SER A 6 -5.38 -9.43 16.00
CA SER A 6 -6.18 -10.11 17.03
C SER A 6 -7.65 -10.25 16.58
N GLN A 7 -8.61 -9.67 17.30
CA GLN A 7 -10.03 -9.69 16.96
C GLN A 7 -10.42 -8.66 15.87
N TYR A 8 -9.52 -7.76 15.49
CA TYR A 8 -9.80 -6.72 14.50
C TYR A 8 -9.31 -7.17 13.11
N HIS A 9 -10.14 -6.95 12.10
CA HIS A 9 -9.82 -7.25 10.72
C HIS A 9 -10.07 -6.01 9.88
N PHE A 10 -9.02 -5.50 9.24
CA PHE A 10 -9.11 -4.29 8.44
C PHE A 10 -9.02 -4.62 6.96
N ASP A 11 -10.03 -4.19 6.19
CA ASP A 11 -9.97 -4.28 4.74
C ASP A 11 -9.08 -3.15 4.19
N SER A 12 -7.94 -3.55 3.63
CA SER A 12 -6.95 -2.66 3.06
C SER A 12 -7.37 -2.08 1.70
N GLN A 13 -8.58 -2.37 1.21
CA GLN A 13 -9.13 -1.74 0.02
C GLN A 13 -9.39 -0.26 0.23
N MET A 14 -9.61 0.22 1.45
CA MET A 14 -9.67 1.65 1.78
C MET A 14 -8.57 1.99 2.79
N PRO A 15 -8.00 3.21 2.76
CA PRO A 15 -6.99 3.59 3.73
C PRO A 15 -7.50 3.53 5.17
N ILE A 16 -6.77 2.83 6.02
CA ILE A 16 -7.03 2.68 7.45
C ILE A 16 -6.26 3.79 8.18
N ILE A 17 -6.92 4.55 9.04
CA ILE A 17 -6.27 5.64 9.77
C ILE A 17 -5.85 5.18 11.16
N MET A 18 -4.56 5.33 11.44
CA MET A 18 -3.91 5.08 12.72
C MET A 18 -3.51 6.42 13.35
N GLY A 19 -4.16 6.78 14.46
CA GLY A 19 -3.88 8.00 15.22
C GLY A 19 -2.70 7.83 16.17
N ILE A 20 -1.76 8.77 16.16
CA ILE A 20 -0.57 8.75 17.02
C ILE A 20 -0.91 9.34 18.40
N LEU A 21 -0.79 8.52 19.45
CA LEU A 21 -0.91 8.93 20.85
C LEU A 21 0.44 8.79 21.58
N ASN A 22 1.19 9.89 21.68
CA ASN A 22 2.44 9.89 22.45
C ASN A 22 2.15 10.11 23.94
N VAL A 23 2.53 9.15 24.79
CA VAL A 23 2.37 9.22 26.25
C VAL A 23 3.73 9.53 26.88
N THR A 24 4.22 10.73 26.63
CA THR A 24 5.49 11.24 27.20
C THR A 24 5.22 12.38 28.20
N PRO A 25 6.13 12.63 29.15
CA PRO A 25 5.94 13.68 30.17
C PRO A 25 5.62 15.07 29.60
N ASP A 26 6.20 15.40 28.44
CA ASP A 26 6.00 16.68 27.77
C ASP A 26 4.63 16.81 27.06
N SER A 27 3.89 15.71 26.93
CA SER A 27 2.63 15.66 26.17
C SER A 27 1.40 16.02 27.02
N PHE A 28 1.49 15.89 28.35
CA PHE A 28 0.36 16.02 29.30
C PHE A 28 0.79 16.70 30.62
N SER A 29 1.61 17.74 30.54
CA SER A 29 2.40 18.27 31.66
C SER A 29 1.63 18.97 32.81
N ASP A 30 0.29 18.93 32.84
CA ASP A 30 -0.51 19.70 33.80
C ASP A 30 -1.28 18.87 34.86
N GLY A 31 -1.14 17.53 34.88
CA GLY A 31 -1.92 16.64 35.75
C GLY A 31 -1.09 15.59 36.53
N GLY A 32 -1.60 15.12 37.68
CA GLY A 32 -1.01 13.99 38.41
C GLY A 32 -1.05 12.66 37.62
N SER A 33 -0.45 11.58 38.14
CA SER A 33 -0.29 10.30 37.41
C SER A 33 -1.59 9.72 36.81
N TYR A 34 -2.74 9.92 37.46
CA TYR A 34 -4.05 9.50 36.95
C TYR A 34 -4.68 10.48 35.94
N ALA A 35 -4.32 11.77 36.01
CA ALA A 35 -4.78 12.75 35.05
C ALA A 35 -4.12 12.52 33.69
N GLY A 36 -2.84 12.11 33.66
CA GLY A 36 -2.15 11.77 32.41
C GLY A 36 -2.80 10.59 31.65
N VAL A 37 -3.28 9.55 32.36
CA VAL A 37 -3.96 8.41 31.73
C VAL A 37 -5.32 8.81 31.16
N GLU A 38 -6.15 9.51 31.94
CA GLU A 38 -7.48 9.92 31.48
C GLU A 38 -7.41 10.97 30.36
N GLU A 39 -6.45 11.90 30.40
CA GLU A 39 -6.19 12.85 29.33
C GLU A 39 -5.75 12.14 28.04
N ALA A 40 -4.84 11.17 28.14
CA ALA A 40 -4.43 10.35 26.99
C ALA A 40 -5.62 9.56 26.42
N CYS A 41 -6.45 8.96 27.27
CA CYS A 41 -7.65 8.25 26.83
C CYS A 41 -8.69 9.17 26.20
N ALA A 42 -8.89 10.37 26.73
CA ALA A 42 -9.76 11.37 26.14
C ALA A 42 -9.27 11.84 24.76
N ALA A 43 -7.95 12.03 24.60
CA ALA A 43 -7.34 12.35 23.32
C ALA A 43 -7.51 11.20 22.30
N ALA A 44 -7.34 9.95 22.72
CA ALA A 44 -7.57 8.77 21.89
C ALA A 44 -9.02 8.65 21.43
N ARG A 45 -10.00 8.83 22.34
CA ARG A 45 -11.43 8.83 21.99
C ARG A 45 -11.76 9.91 20.97
N LYS A 46 -11.18 11.11 21.14
CA LYS A 46 -11.32 12.18 20.16
C LYS A 46 -10.77 11.76 18.78
N MET A 47 -9.62 11.10 18.71
CA MET A 47 -9.09 10.58 17.45
C MET A 47 -10.02 9.54 16.81
N VAL A 48 -10.64 8.66 17.61
CA VAL A 48 -11.64 7.71 17.11
C VAL A 48 -12.85 8.46 16.54
N ASP A 49 -13.37 9.48 17.24
CA ASP A 49 -14.45 10.34 16.75
C ASP A 49 -14.08 11.09 15.45
N GLU A 50 -12.80 11.40 15.26
CA GLU A 50 -12.24 12.02 14.05
C GLU A 50 -12.01 11.01 12.89
N GLY A 51 -12.20 9.71 13.12
CA GLY A 51 -12.12 8.66 12.09
C GLY A 51 -10.93 7.70 12.20
N ALA A 52 -10.15 7.74 13.27
CA ALA A 52 -9.10 6.73 13.51
C ALA A 52 -9.72 5.38 13.85
N LEU A 53 -9.30 4.33 13.13
CA LEU A 53 -9.67 2.95 13.43
C LEU A 53 -8.69 2.28 14.39
N ILE A 54 -7.48 2.83 14.50
CA ILE A 54 -6.40 2.33 15.35
C ILE A 54 -5.80 3.50 16.12
N ILE A 55 -5.49 3.30 17.40
CA ILE A 55 -4.72 4.24 18.21
C ILE A 55 -3.36 3.64 18.51
N ASP A 56 -2.29 4.32 18.10
CA ASP A 56 -0.92 3.89 18.29
C ASP A 56 -0.29 4.60 19.48
N VAL A 57 -0.09 3.85 20.56
CA VAL A 57 0.34 4.34 21.87
C VAL A 57 1.85 4.15 21.99
N GLY A 58 2.58 5.27 22.09
CA GLY A 58 4.05 5.27 22.23
C GLY A 58 4.51 5.93 23.52
N GLY A 59 5.32 5.21 24.31
CA GLY A 59 5.89 5.71 25.57
C GLY A 59 7.31 6.27 25.43
N GLU A 60 7.98 5.98 24.32
CA GLU A 60 9.33 6.42 24.00
C GLU A 60 9.32 7.38 22.79
N SER A 61 10.04 8.50 22.90
CA SER A 61 10.22 9.39 21.75
C SER A 61 11.26 8.78 20.80
N THR A 62 10.84 8.43 19.59
CA THR A 62 11.74 7.98 18.51
C THR A 62 12.44 9.12 17.75
N ARG A 63 12.31 10.37 18.22
CA ARG A 63 13.00 11.53 17.63
C ARG A 63 14.53 11.42 17.79
N PRO A 64 15.32 11.82 16.78
CA PRO A 64 16.78 11.88 16.91
C PRO A 64 17.22 12.70 18.13
N GLY A 65 18.12 12.13 18.95
CA GLY A 65 18.65 12.77 20.16
C GLY A 65 17.85 12.57 21.44
N ALA A 66 16.72 11.84 21.42
CA ALA A 66 16.00 11.50 22.65
C ALA A 66 16.79 10.49 23.53
N SER A 67 16.68 10.64 24.85
CA SER A 67 17.26 9.70 25.80
C SER A 67 16.49 8.38 25.80
N PRO A 68 17.17 7.21 25.85
CA PRO A 68 16.50 5.93 26.00
C PRO A 68 15.65 5.90 27.27
N VAL A 69 14.46 5.32 27.17
CA VAL A 69 13.56 5.07 28.30
C VAL A 69 13.79 3.64 28.79
N SER A 70 13.80 3.42 30.11
CA SER A 70 13.88 2.05 30.63
C SER A 70 12.56 1.31 30.40
N VAL A 71 12.59 -0.02 30.37
CA VAL A 71 11.37 -0.83 30.23
C VAL A 71 10.34 -0.48 31.31
N GLU A 72 10.78 -0.30 32.56
CA GLU A 72 9.89 0.03 33.68
C GLU A 72 9.23 1.40 33.49
N GLU A 73 9.98 2.38 33.01
CA GLU A 73 9.45 3.72 32.76
C GLU A 73 8.51 3.76 31.57
N GLU A 74 8.80 3.01 30.50
CA GLU A 74 7.91 2.89 29.34
C GLU A 74 6.60 2.19 29.73
N LEU A 75 6.68 1.08 30.46
CA LEU A 75 5.50 0.38 31.00
C LEU A 75 4.63 1.30 31.87
N ALA A 76 5.25 2.08 32.76
CA ALA A 76 4.53 3.02 33.62
C ALA A 76 3.79 4.11 32.84
N ARG A 77 4.24 4.43 31.61
CA ARG A 77 3.58 5.39 30.73
C ARG A 77 2.43 4.75 29.94
N VAL A 78 2.66 3.60 29.32
CA VAL A 78 1.74 3.07 28.31
C VAL A 78 0.72 2.06 28.83
N LEU A 79 1.08 1.26 29.84
CA LEU A 79 0.34 0.03 30.15
C LEU A 79 -1.10 0.29 30.60
N ASP A 80 -1.30 1.30 31.45
CA ASP A 80 -2.64 1.64 31.95
C ASP A 80 -3.51 2.30 30.87
N VAL A 81 -2.90 3.12 29.98
CA VAL A 81 -3.58 3.71 28.81
C VAL A 81 -4.04 2.62 27.85
N VAL A 82 -3.14 1.68 27.50
CA VAL A 82 -3.45 0.54 26.64
C VAL A 82 -4.59 -0.30 27.23
N ARG A 83 -4.51 -0.65 28.52
CA ARG A 83 -5.53 -1.47 29.19
C ARG A 83 -6.89 -0.79 29.17
N GLN A 84 -6.96 0.51 29.46
CA GLN A 84 -8.20 1.26 29.48
C GLN A 84 -8.81 1.33 28.08
N LEU A 85 -8.06 1.75 27.06
CA LEU A 85 -8.53 1.85 25.67
C LEU A 85 -8.98 0.50 25.11
N ALA A 86 -8.22 -0.57 25.37
CA ALA A 86 -8.58 -1.91 24.93
C ALA A 86 -9.89 -2.39 25.59
N SER A 87 -10.11 -2.08 26.88
CA SER A 87 -11.36 -2.40 27.58
C SER A 87 -12.58 -1.64 27.05
N GLU A 88 -12.36 -0.50 26.40
CA GLU A 88 -13.38 0.31 25.72
C GLU A 88 -13.68 -0.21 24.28
N GLY A 89 -12.96 -1.24 23.82
CA GLY A 89 -13.15 -1.82 22.49
C GLY A 89 -12.42 -1.07 21.37
N ILE A 90 -11.45 -0.21 21.71
CA ILE A 90 -10.61 0.48 20.74
C ILE A 90 -9.48 -0.46 20.28
N CYS A 91 -9.17 -0.46 18.97
CA CYS A 91 -8.00 -1.17 18.46
C CYS A 91 -6.73 -0.40 18.85
N VAL A 92 -5.93 -0.97 19.74
CA VAL A 92 -4.70 -0.33 20.24
C VAL A 92 -3.48 -1.00 19.61
N SER A 93 -2.62 -0.17 19.02
CA SER A 93 -1.25 -0.50 18.65
C SER A 93 -0.30 0.00 19.74
N VAL A 94 0.73 -0.78 20.06
CA VAL A 94 1.84 -0.34 20.93
C VAL A 94 3.08 -0.06 20.07
N ASP A 95 3.56 1.19 20.09
CA ASP A 95 4.80 1.63 19.44
C ASP A 95 5.96 1.42 20.43
N THR A 96 6.67 0.29 20.28
CA THR A 96 7.78 -0.07 21.16
C THR A 96 8.79 -0.95 20.47
N ARG A 97 10.06 -0.81 20.89
CA ARG A 97 11.17 -1.69 20.52
C ARG A 97 11.53 -2.70 21.61
N HIS A 98 10.88 -2.63 22.77
CA HIS A 98 11.18 -3.51 23.90
C HIS A 98 10.19 -4.67 23.95
N ALA A 99 10.68 -5.90 23.79
CA ALA A 99 9.85 -7.11 23.79
C ALA A 99 9.01 -7.27 25.07
N GLU A 100 9.56 -6.85 26.23
CA GLU A 100 8.89 -6.89 27.52
C GLU A 100 7.68 -5.95 27.58
N VAL A 101 7.81 -4.74 26.99
CA VAL A 101 6.72 -3.77 26.87
C VAL A 101 5.64 -4.28 25.92
N ALA A 102 6.05 -4.77 24.75
CA ALA A 102 5.13 -5.34 23.76
C ALA A 102 4.31 -6.47 24.39
N LYS A 103 4.96 -7.42 25.05
CA LYS A 103 4.29 -8.55 25.72
C LYS A 103 3.27 -8.07 26.75
N ALA A 104 3.66 -7.17 27.65
CA ALA A 104 2.76 -6.66 28.68
C ALA A 104 1.55 -5.91 28.10
N CYS A 105 1.75 -5.17 27.00
CA CYS A 105 0.66 -4.45 26.32
C CYS A 105 -0.28 -5.41 25.59
N ILE A 106 0.23 -6.47 24.95
CA ILE A 106 -0.60 -7.53 24.37
C ILE A 106 -1.42 -8.22 25.46
N ASP A 107 -0.79 -8.59 26.59
CA ASP A 107 -1.50 -9.18 27.74
C ASP A 107 -2.58 -8.22 28.32
N ALA A 108 -2.40 -6.91 28.15
CA ALA A 108 -3.35 -5.89 28.54
C ALA A 108 -4.43 -5.58 27.48
N GLY A 109 -4.36 -6.17 26.28
CA GLY A 109 -5.37 -6.05 25.23
C GLY A 109 -4.96 -5.24 23.99
N ALA A 110 -3.69 -4.83 23.86
CA ALA A 110 -3.20 -4.30 22.58
C ALA A 110 -3.34 -5.35 21.47
N ALA A 111 -3.73 -4.91 20.29
CA ALA A 111 -4.01 -5.76 19.14
C ALA A 111 -2.90 -5.73 18.07
N ILE A 112 -2.00 -4.75 18.14
CA ILE A 112 -0.92 -4.53 17.16
C ILE A 112 0.38 -4.23 17.90
N ILE A 113 1.49 -4.79 17.40
CA ILE A 113 2.86 -4.41 17.76
C ILE A 113 3.44 -3.59 16.61
N ASN A 114 3.79 -2.33 16.89
CA ASN A 114 4.49 -1.47 15.97
C ASN A 114 5.97 -1.37 16.39
N ASP A 115 6.83 -2.12 15.70
CA ASP A 115 8.26 -2.19 16.02
C ASP A 115 9.09 -1.50 14.93
N VAL A 116 9.54 -0.29 15.27
CA VAL A 116 10.43 0.53 14.43
C VAL A 116 11.77 -0.15 14.10
N THR A 117 12.15 -1.21 14.81
CA THR A 117 13.39 -1.96 14.55
C THR A 117 13.21 -3.13 13.60
N GLY A 118 11.97 -3.43 13.19
CA GLY A 118 11.65 -4.45 12.19
C GLY A 118 11.78 -5.89 12.70
N PHE A 119 11.44 -6.15 13.98
CA PHE A 119 11.50 -7.47 14.62
C PHE A 119 12.88 -8.12 14.47
N ARG A 120 13.94 -7.33 14.67
CA ARG A 120 15.32 -7.82 14.68
C ARG A 120 15.71 -8.45 16.01
N ASP A 121 15.13 -7.96 17.11
CA ASP A 121 15.31 -8.57 18.42
C ASP A 121 14.62 -9.95 18.45
N PRO A 122 15.37 -11.04 18.70
CA PRO A 122 14.78 -12.37 18.82
C PRO A 122 13.68 -12.46 19.90
N ALA A 123 13.78 -11.68 20.97
CA ALA A 123 12.73 -11.65 21.99
C ALA A 123 11.44 -11.03 21.45
N MET A 124 11.54 -9.95 20.67
CA MET A 124 10.37 -9.32 20.02
C MET A 124 9.74 -10.27 18.98
N ALA A 125 10.57 -10.95 18.19
CA ALA A 125 10.08 -11.95 17.23
C ALA A 125 9.35 -13.12 17.92
N GLU A 126 9.80 -13.54 19.10
CA GLU A 126 9.12 -14.58 19.89
C GLU A 126 7.78 -14.10 20.48
N VAL A 127 7.65 -12.81 20.84
CA VAL A 127 6.36 -12.22 21.23
C VAL A 127 5.40 -12.17 20.05
N ALA A 128 5.88 -11.75 18.87
CA ALA A 128 5.10 -11.72 17.63
C ALA A 128 4.55 -13.11 17.27
N LYS A 129 5.41 -14.13 17.33
CA LYS A 129 5.06 -15.53 17.07
C LYS A 129 4.00 -16.08 18.03
N ASN A 130 4.10 -15.77 19.33
CA ASN A 130 3.25 -16.34 20.38
C ASN A 130 1.99 -15.51 20.68
N SER A 131 1.66 -14.53 19.85
CA SER A 131 0.44 -13.73 19.93
C SER A 131 -0.33 -13.80 18.63
N ASP A 132 -1.57 -13.30 18.61
CA ASP A 132 -2.37 -13.08 17.39
C ASP A 132 -2.33 -11.62 16.91
N ALA A 133 -1.43 -10.81 17.48
CA ALA A 133 -1.33 -9.39 17.18
C ALA A 133 -0.96 -9.12 15.72
N GLY A 134 -1.49 -8.03 15.17
CA GLY A 134 -0.98 -7.45 13.93
C GLY A 134 0.44 -6.93 14.15
N LEU A 135 1.28 -6.93 13.12
CA LEU A 135 2.68 -6.56 13.21
C LEU A 135 2.97 -5.47 12.19
N VAL A 136 3.51 -4.33 12.63
CA VAL A 136 4.07 -3.33 11.73
C VAL A 136 5.59 -3.52 11.69
N LEU A 137 6.08 -4.08 10.59
CA LEU A 137 7.49 -4.27 10.34
C LEU A 137 8.02 -3.04 9.59
N MET A 138 8.78 -2.20 10.30
CA MET A 138 9.36 -1.00 9.71
C MET A 138 10.80 -1.23 9.23
N HIS A 139 11.15 -0.61 8.11
CA HIS A 139 12.56 -0.40 7.76
C HIS A 139 13.14 0.78 8.56
N MET A 140 14.25 0.51 9.26
CA MET A 140 15.14 1.54 9.81
C MET A 140 16.60 1.17 9.52
N LYS A 141 17.37 2.11 8.97
CA LYS A 141 18.81 1.90 8.76
C LYS A 141 19.57 2.03 10.07
N GLY A 142 20.55 1.15 10.28
CA GLY A 142 21.32 1.09 11.52
C GLY A 142 20.57 0.37 12.65
N ASP A 143 21.23 0.24 13.80
CA ASP A 143 20.71 -0.51 14.95
C ASP A 143 20.07 0.39 16.02
N ASP A 144 20.17 1.71 15.86
CA ASP A 144 19.70 2.69 16.84
C ASP A 144 18.99 3.87 16.15
N PRO A 145 17.71 4.16 16.46
CA PRO A 145 16.98 5.30 15.93
C PRO A 145 17.66 6.66 16.17
N ARG A 146 18.55 6.75 17.16
CA ARG A 146 19.25 7.99 17.52
C ARG A 146 20.39 8.33 16.56
N THR A 147 21.06 7.32 16.01
CA THR A 147 22.23 7.48 15.12
C THR A 147 21.93 7.15 13.67
N MET A 148 20.73 6.62 13.36
CA MET A 148 20.34 6.23 11.99
C MET A 148 20.51 7.36 10.96
N GLN A 149 20.43 8.62 11.40
CA GLN A 149 20.53 9.81 10.53
C GLN A 149 21.99 10.23 10.25
N ASP A 150 22.98 9.58 10.85
CA ASP A 150 24.39 9.86 10.65
C ASP A 150 24.84 9.28 9.29
N GLU A 151 24.80 10.10 8.25
CA GLU A 151 25.21 9.79 6.86
C GLU A 151 24.67 8.45 6.30
N PRO A 152 23.35 8.29 6.12
CA PRO A 152 22.81 7.08 5.53
C PRO A 152 23.18 6.97 4.04
N ILE A 153 24.04 6.00 3.71
CA ILE A 153 24.49 5.72 2.34
C ILE A 153 23.60 4.64 1.73
N TYR A 154 22.83 4.99 0.71
CA TYR A 154 22.11 4.05 -0.15
C TYR A 154 22.67 4.15 -1.57
N THR A 155 22.76 3.01 -2.26
CA THR A 155 22.96 2.99 -3.72
C THR A 155 21.61 3.21 -4.41
N ASP A 156 20.59 2.52 -3.93
CA ASP A 156 19.18 2.67 -4.34
C ASP A 156 18.32 2.49 -3.09
N VAL A 157 17.73 3.60 -2.62
CA VAL A 157 16.95 3.57 -1.37
C VAL A 157 15.69 2.74 -1.50
N VAL A 158 15.07 2.70 -2.68
CA VAL A 158 13.81 2.01 -2.90
C VAL A 158 14.06 0.50 -2.90
N SER A 159 14.98 0.05 -3.75
CA SER A 159 15.34 -1.38 -3.86
C SER A 159 15.90 -1.94 -2.56
N GLU A 160 16.78 -1.21 -1.86
CA GLU A 160 17.34 -1.68 -0.58
C GLU A 160 16.26 -1.80 0.51
N VAL A 161 15.33 -0.84 0.59
CA VAL A 161 14.22 -0.87 1.56
C VAL A 161 13.26 -2.01 1.24
N ALA A 162 12.88 -2.19 -0.02
CA ALA A 162 11.98 -3.27 -0.44
C ALA A 162 12.56 -4.65 -0.10
N ASN A 163 13.84 -4.87 -0.40
CA ASN A 163 14.55 -6.11 -0.06
C ASN A 163 14.62 -6.35 1.45
N TYR A 164 14.87 -5.31 2.25
CA TYR A 164 14.88 -5.41 3.70
C TYR A 164 13.51 -5.83 4.25
N LEU A 165 12.44 -5.16 3.81
CA LEU A 165 11.08 -5.44 4.26
C LEU A 165 10.65 -6.86 3.89
N LEU A 166 10.90 -7.27 2.64
CA LEU A 166 10.57 -8.62 2.17
C LEU A 166 11.33 -9.69 2.96
N SER A 167 12.64 -9.48 3.19
CA SER A 167 13.45 -10.39 4.00
C SER A 167 12.97 -10.47 5.45
N GLY A 168 12.52 -9.35 6.01
CA GLY A 168 11.93 -9.28 7.34
C GLY A 168 10.61 -10.03 7.43
N ALA A 169 9.72 -9.84 6.46
CA ALA A 169 8.44 -10.52 6.39
C ALA A 169 8.61 -12.05 6.27
N HIS A 170 9.47 -12.51 5.34
CA HIS A 170 9.79 -13.93 5.20
C HIS A 170 10.42 -14.53 6.47
N ARG A 171 11.20 -13.75 7.23
CA ARG A 171 11.73 -14.19 8.52
C ARG A 171 10.61 -14.45 9.53
N LEU A 172 9.63 -13.56 9.63
CA LEU A 172 8.47 -13.75 10.51
C LEU A 172 7.59 -14.92 10.07
N GLU A 173 7.32 -15.03 8.77
CA GLU A 173 6.57 -16.16 8.21
C GLU A 173 7.28 -17.49 8.47
N GLY A 174 8.60 -17.54 8.33
CA GLY A 174 9.43 -18.71 8.65
C GLY A 174 9.38 -19.11 10.14
N LEU A 175 9.02 -18.20 11.04
CA LEU A 175 8.75 -18.47 12.45
C LEU A 175 7.32 -18.97 12.72
N GLY A 176 6.45 -18.98 11.71
CA GLY A 176 5.05 -19.39 11.79
C GLY A 176 4.06 -18.23 11.95
N VAL A 177 4.50 -16.97 11.79
CA VAL A 177 3.58 -15.83 11.78
C VAL A 177 2.75 -15.86 10.49
N ASP A 178 1.43 -15.75 10.61
CA ASP A 178 0.55 -15.67 9.45
C ASP A 178 0.76 -14.36 8.67
N ARG A 179 0.95 -14.48 7.35
CA ARG A 179 1.17 -13.35 6.44
C ARG A 179 0.14 -12.23 6.62
N SER A 180 -1.14 -12.58 6.82
CA SER A 180 -2.22 -11.59 6.93
C SER A 180 -2.12 -10.73 8.18
N ARG A 181 -1.21 -11.03 9.12
CA ARG A 181 -0.91 -10.20 10.29
C ARG A 181 0.16 -9.14 10.04
N ILE A 182 0.92 -9.21 8.95
CA ILE A 182 2.08 -8.35 8.72
C ILE A 182 1.66 -7.13 7.87
N CYS A 183 2.02 -5.95 8.34
CA CYS A 183 2.00 -4.69 7.61
C CYS A 183 3.44 -4.15 7.51
N LEU A 184 3.82 -3.61 6.34
CA LEU A 184 5.17 -3.11 6.10
C LEU A 184 5.19 -1.58 6.14
N ASP A 185 6.17 -1.00 6.83
CA ASP A 185 6.43 0.45 6.82
C ASP A 185 7.82 0.73 6.20
N PRO A 186 7.91 1.40 5.04
CA PRO A 186 9.19 1.81 4.45
C PRO A 186 10.05 2.76 5.32
N GLY A 187 9.47 3.30 6.39
CA GLY A 187 10.14 4.14 7.38
C GLY A 187 10.63 5.47 6.80
N PRO A 188 9.76 6.32 6.21
CA PRO A 188 10.18 7.63 5.71
C PRO A 188 10.80 8.45 6.83
N GLY A 189 11.96 9.07 6.62
CA GLY A 189 12.68 9.79 7.69
C GLY A 189 13.30 8.92 8.80
N PHE A 190 13.33 7.59 8.65
CA PHE A 190 14.10 6.68 9.50
C PHE A 190 15.36 6.18 8.80
N GLY A 191 16.48 6.82 9.13
CA GLY A 191 17.80 6.56 8.56
C GLY A 191 17.89 6.92 7.09
N LYS A 192 17.26 8.02 6.70
CA LYS A 192 17.17 8.52 5.31
C LYS A 192 17.26 10.04 5.33
N THR A 193 18.03 10.60 4.40
CA THR A 193 18.01 12.04 4.12
C THR A 193 16.65 12.47 3.57
N ALA A 194 16.37 13.77 3.57
CA ALA A 194 15.13 14.29 3.00
C ALA A 194 14.98 13.94 1.50
N LYS A 195 16.08 13.97 0.73
CA LYS A 195 16.08 13.60 -0.69
C LYS A 195 15.76 12.11 -0.89
N GLN A 196 16.42 11.24 -0.13
CA GLN A 196 16.13 9.79 -0.16
C GLN A 196 14.70 9.49 0.29
N THR A 197 14.16 10.25 1.26
CA THR A 197 12.76 10.09 1.66
C THR A 197 11.81 10.53 0.55
N ILE A 198 12.09 11.63 -0.15
CA ILE A 198 11.30 12.04 -1.32
C ILE A 198 11.35 10.97 -2.40
N GLU A 199 12.53 10.46 -2.75
CA GLU A 199 12.70 9.38 -3.73
C GLU A 199 11.89 8.14 -3.35
N LEU A 200 11.95 7.72 -2.08
CA LEU A 200 11.15 6.63 -1.55
C LEU A 200 9.64 6.89 -1.69
N MET A 201 9.17 8.08 -1.31
CA MET A 201 7.74 8.42 -1.36
C MET A 201 7.22 8.53 -2.79
N ARG A 202 8.06 8.94 -3.74
CA ARG A 202 7.67 9.05 -5.16
C ARG A 202 7.65 7.71 -5.89
N ASN A 203 8.27 6.69 -5.30
CA ASN A 203 8.28 5.31 -5.82
C ASN A 203 7.59 4.34 -4.84
N PHE A 204 6.55 4.81 -4.13
CA PHE A 204 5.89 4.01 -3.10
C PHE A 204 5.21 2.76 -3.67
N GLN A 205 4.82 2.80 -4.96
CA GLN A 205 4.20 1.67 -5.66
C GLN A 205 5.10 0.43 -5.72
N GLU A 206 6.42 0.59 -5.70
CA GLU A 206 7.37 -0.54 -5.71
C GLU A 206 7.19 -1.45 -4.49
N PHE A 207 6.70 -0.91 -3.36
CA PHE A 207 6.43 -1.72 -2.17
C PHE A 207 5.15 -2.54 -2.29
N THR A 208 4.25 -2.23 -3.23
CA THR A 208 2.99 -2.98 -3.43
C THR A 208 3.25 -4.38 -3.97
N HIS A 209 4.30 -4.54 -4.78
CA HIS A 209 4.77 -5.83 -5.32
C HIS A 209 5.21 -6.80 -4.23
N LEU A 210 5.44 -6.32 -3.00
CA LEU A 210 5.76 -7.18 -1.87
C LEU A 210 4.55 -8.00 -1.41
N GLY A 211 3.33 -7.57 -1.74
CA GLY A 211 2.10 -8.28 -1.38
C GLY A 211 1.77 -8.18 0.11
N TYR A 212 1.94 -7.04 0.75
CA TYR A 212 1.50 -6.82 2.13
C TYR A 212 0.76 -5.48 2.24
N PRO A 213 -0.14 -5.30 3.22
CA PRO A 213 -0.59 -3.98 3.63
C PRO A 213 0.59 -3.04 3.88
N LEU A 214 0.53 -1.82 3.35
CA LEU A 214 1.61 -0.85 3.46
C LEU A 214 1.20 0.33 4.34
N MET A 215 2.07 0.70 5.26
CA MET A 215 1.92 1.89 6.09
C MET A 215 2.67 3.08 5.50
N VAL A 216 2.02 4.25 5.53
CA VAL A 216 2.64 5.56 5.32
C VAL A 216 2.63 6.35 6.62
N ALA A 217 3.82 6.63 7.16
CA ALA A 217 4.00 7.38 8.41
C ALA A 217 4.77 8.68 8.16
N VAL A 218 4.18 9.67 7.50
CA VAL A 218 4.89 10.91 7.09
C VAL A 218 4.63 12.13 7.99
N SER A 219 3.68 11.99 8.91
CA SER A 219 3.12 13.10 9.69
C SER A 219 4.16 13.94 10.43
N ARG A 220 4.22 15.23 10.09
CA ARG A 220 5.07 16.28 10.68
C ARG A 220 6.59 16.03 10.59
N LYS A 221 7.05 15.05 9.80
CA LYS A 221 8.47 14.68 9.72
C LYS A 221 9.32 15.80 9.12
N SER A 222 10.62 15.75 9.41
CA SER A 222 11.59 16.77 8.96
C SER A 222 11.68 16.90 7.44
N TYR A 223 11.48 15.80 6.70
CA TYR A 223 11.52 15.83 5.23
C TYR A 223 10.37 16.67 4.64
N ILE A 224 9.19 16.69 5.27
CA ILE A 224 8.08 17.59 4.90
C ILE A 224 8.53 19.03 5.06
N GLY A 225 9.18 19.37 6.18
CA GLY A 225 9.73 20.70 6.39
C GLY A 225 10.76 21.08 5.32
N TYR A 226 11.63 20.15 4.94
CA TYR A 226 12.60 20.35 3.87
C TYR A 226 11.96 20.56 2.49
N ALA A 227 10.97 19.74 2.13
CA ALA A 227 10.30 19.74 0.83
C ALA A 227 9.44 20.98 0.64
N TYR A 228 8.65 21.33 1.66
CA TYR A 228 7.64 22.40 1.60
C TYR A 228 8.09 23.72 2.25
N LYS A 229 9.30 23.78 2.82
CA LYS A 229 9.85 24.95 3.52
C LYS A 229 9.01 25.39 4.72
N ILE A 230 8.59 24.41 5.52
CA ILE A 230 7.80 24.60 6.74
C ILE A 230 8.62 24.18 7.96
N ASP A 231 9.17 25.15 8.68
CA ASP A 231 10.08 24.87 9.80
C ASP A 231 9.37 24.31 11.04
N GLU A 232 8.20 24.85 11.39
CA GLU A 232 7.44 24.44 12.57
C GLU A 232 6.69 23.11 12.32
N PRO A 233 6.97 22.03 13.05
CA PRO A 233 6.32 20.74 12.84
C PRO A 233 4.79 20.78 12.93
N LYS A 234 4.22 21.59 13.82
CA LYS A 234 2.75 21.70 13.95
C LYS A 234 2.07 22.37 12.75
N GLN A 235 2.82 23.11 11.94
CA GLN A 235 2.31 23.75 10.72
C GLN A 235 2.39 22.85 9.48
N ARG A 236 2.86 21.61 9.64
CA ARG A 236 3.06 20.65 8.53
C ARG A 236 1.84 19.76 8.27
N ASP A 237 0.72 19.96 8.96
CA ASP A 237 -0.42 19.04 8.90
C ASP A 237 -1.00 18.93 7.49
N ASP A 238 -1.24 20.05 6.80
CA ASP A 238 -1.77 20.05 5.42
C ASP A 238 -0.84 19.31 4.45
N ALA A 239 0.45 19.62 4.50
CA ALA A 239 1.45 18.94 3.66
C ALA A 239 1.59 17.45 4.02
N SER A 240 1.43 17.09 5.28
CA SER A 240 1.46 15.70 5.74
C SER A 240 0.26 14.90 5.24
N ALA A 241 -0.94 15.48 5.28
CA ALA A 241 -2.15 14.85 4.78
C ALA A 241 -2.09 14.66 3.26
N ALA A 242 -1.62 15.68 2.52
CA ALA A 242 -1.42 15.59 1.07
C ALA A 242 -0.39 14.52 0.66
N GLU A 243 0.73 14.40 1.39
CA GLU A 243 1.73 13.36 1.13
C GLU A 243 1.25 11.96 1.51
N ALA A 244 0.43 11.83 2.58
CA ALA A 244 -0.21 10.56 2.93
C ALA A 244 -1.23 10.14 1.86
N LEU A 245 -2.05 11.07 1.37
CA LEU A 245 -3.00 10.82 0.27
C LEU A 245 -2.27 10.35 -0.99
N LEU A 246 -1.20 11.03 -1.39
CA LEU A 246 -0.38 10.63 -2.54
C LEU A 246 0.17 9.20 -2.36
N ALA A 247 0.67 8.87 -1.17
CA ALA A 247 1.13 7.51 -0.89
C ALA A 247 0.01 6.48 -0.99
N CYS A 248 -1.21 6.82 -0.55
CA CYS A 248 -2.38 5.96 -0.72
C CYS A 248 -2.74 5.75 -2.20
N GLU A 249 -2.63 6.80 -3.02
CA GLU A 249 -2.80 6.66 -4.47
C GLU A 249 -1.77 5.71 -5.09
N LEU A 250 -0.56 5.70 -4.55
CA LEU A 250 0.53 4.78 -4.91
C LEU A 250 0.45 3.41 -4.21
N GLY A 251 -0.57 3.15 -3.38
CA GLY A 251 -0.84 1.83 -2.80
C GLY A 251 -0.69 1.69 -1.28
N ALA A 252 -0.36 2.76 -0.53
CA ALA A 252 -0.43 2.74 0.92
C ALA A 252 -1.85 2.44 1.42
N SER A 253 -1.99 1.51 2.36
CA SER A 253 -3.29 1.09 2.90
C SER A 253 -3.48 1.50 4.36
N VAL A 254 -2.44 1.95 5.06
CA VAL A 254 -2.52 2.41 6.45
C VAL A 254 -1.84 3.78 6.57
N ILE A 255 -2.53 4.78 7.10
CA ILE A 255 -1.99 6.12 7.35
C ILE A 255 -1.72 6.27 8.84
N ARG A 256 -0.47 6.55 9.22
CA ARG A 256 -0.12 6.87 10.61
C ARG A 256 0.08 8.38 10.78
N THR A 257 -0.79 9.03 11.56
CA THR A 257 -0.87 10.50 11.62
C THR A 257 -1.16 11.11 13.00
N HIS A 258 -0.71 12.35 13.21
CA HIS A 258 -1.09 13.16 14.39
C HIS A 258 -2.42 13.89 14.23
N ASN A 259 -2.78 14.30 13.00
CA ASN A 259 -4.01 15.05 12.73
C ASN A 259 -4.96 14.13 11.97
N VAL A 260 -5.81 13.43 12.74
CA VAL A 260 -6.69 12.38 12.23
C VAL A 260 -7.80 12.99 11.40
N ALA A 261 -8.49 14.02 11.90
CA ALA A 261 -9.56 14.68 11.18
C ALA A 261 -9.14 15.13 9.77
N LEU A 262 -7.95 15.74 9.65
CA LEU A 262 -7.47 16.22 8.36
C LEU A 262 -7.08 15.08 7.42
N ALA A 263 -6.44 14.02 7.93
CA ALA A 263 -6.12 12.85 7.11
C ALA A 263 -7.38 12.14 6.62
N ALA A 264 -8.40 12.01 7.48
CA ALA A 264 -9.69 11.44 7.15
C ALA A 264 -10.39 12.23 6.06
N ALA A 265 -10.54 13.54 6.25
CA ALA A 265 -11.14 14.43 5.24
C ALA A 265 -10.36 14.38 3.92
N SER A 266 -9.02 14.39 3.98
CA SER A 266 -8.19 14.33 2.77
C SER A 266 -8.42 13.04 1.96
N VAL A 267 -8.56 11.89 2.63
CA VAL A 267 -8.84 10.60 1.96
C VAL A 267 -10.27 10.55 1.44
N GLU A 268 -11.25 10.90 2.28
CA GLU A 268 -12.67 10.85 1.94
C GLU A 268 -13.01 11.75 0.74
N GLU A 269 -12.44 12.95 0.69
CA GLU A 269 -12.78 13.94 -0.33
C GLU A 269 -11.96 13.79 -1.62
N ASN A 270 -10.75 13.22 -1.56
CA ASN A 270 -9.79 13.33 -2.67
C ASN A 270 -9.15 12.01 -3.12
N LEU A 271 -9.36 10.88 -2.45
CA LEU A 271 -8.78 9.62 -2.91
C LEU A 271 -9.43 9.17 -4.22
N ARG A 272 -8.66 9.18 -5.30
CA ARG A 272 -9.10 8.64 -6.59
C ARG A 272 -9.12 7.12 -6.53
N PRO A 273 -10.21 6.43 -6.94
CA PRO A 273 -10.20 4.98 -7.03
C PRO A 273 -9.18 4.48 -8.06
N TYR A 274 -8.66 3.27 -7.86
CA TYR A 274 -7.89 2.61 -8.91
C TYR A 274 -8.79 1.90 -9.93
N ALA A 275 -8.29 1.79 -11.15
CA ALA A 275 -8.82 0.94 -12.21
C ALA A 275 -7.69 0.04 -12.72
N LEU A 276 -7.98 -1.26 -12.87
CA LEU A 276 -7.10 -2.21 -13.54
C LEU A 276 -7.55 -2.35 -14.98
N LEU A 277 -6.66 -2.05 -15.92
CA LEU A 277 -6.94 -2.11 -17.36
C LEU A 277 -6.14 -3.23 -17.99
N GLY A 278 -6.82 -4.14 -18.69
CA GLY A 278 -6.18 -5.17 -19.49
C GLY A 278 -6.00 -4.66 -20.90
N ILE A 279 -4.77 -4.69 -21.42
CA ILE A 279 -4.47 -4.29 -22.79
C ILE A 279 -3.95 -5.48 -23.58
N GLY A 280 -4.36 -5.60 -24.85
CA GLY A 280 -3.97 -6.72 -25.71
C GLY A 280 -3.92 -6.38 -27.19
N SER A 281 -2.98 -6.98 -27.92
CA SER A 281 -2.80 -6.80 -29.37
C SER A 281 -2.36 -8.10 -30.03
N ASN A 282 -2.97 -8.48 -31.15
CA ASN A 282 -2.45 -9.57 -32.01
C ASN A 282 -2.26 -9.17 -33.47
N VAL A 283 -2.56 -7.93 -33.85
CA VAL A 283 -2.33 -7.41 -35.20
C VAL A 283 -1.44 -6.17 -35.11
N PRO A 284 -0.16 -6.25 -35.48
CA PRO A 284 0.68 -5.06 -35.58
C PRO A 284 0.20 -4.18 -36.74
N LEU A 285 0.22 -2.85 -36.57
CA LEU A 285 -0.10 -1.90 -37.66
C LEU A 285 1.03 -1.84 -38.69
N VAL A 286 2.27 -1.91 -38.21
CA VAL A 286 3.49 -1.92 -39.01
C VAL A 286 4.47 -2.87 -38.34
N ALA A 287 4.89 -3.91 -39.05
CA ALA A 287 5.96 -4.81 -38.64
C ALA A 287 6.57 -5.45 -39.88
N ASP A 288 7.89 -5.61 -39.89
CA ASP A 288 8.59 -6.46 -40.85
C ASP A 288 8.45 -7.94 -40.42
N GLU A 289 8.67 -8.86 -41.35
CA GLU A 289 8.59 -10.31 -41.08
C GLU A 289 9.61 -10.69 -39.99
N GLY A 290 9.13 -11.25 -38.88
CA GLY A 290 9.92 -11.59 -37.69
C GLY A 290 9.98 -10.51 -36.60
N GLU A 291 9.37 -9.33 -36.81
CA GLU A 291 9.27 -8.24 -35.82
C GLU A 291 7.83 -8.03 -35.32
N GLU A 292 6.94 -9.00 -35.51
CA GLU A 292 5.52 -8.86 -35.23
C GLU A 292 5.24 -8.62 -33.75
N ARG A 293 6.01 -9.24 -32.86
CA ARG A 293 5.89 -9.06 -31.41
C ARG A 293 6.26 -7.64 -31.00
N GLU A 294 7.37 -7.12 -31.50
CA GLU A 294 7.87 -5.77 -31.25
C GLU A 294 6.87 -4.74 -31.79
N GLY A 295 6.28 -5.00 -32.96
CA GLY A 295 5.17 -4.21 -33.50
C GLY A 295 3.93 -4.21 -32.60
N LYS A 296 3.54 -5.36 -32.03
CA LYS A 296 2.44 -5.46 -31.06
C LYS A 296 2.77 -4.69 -29.77
N ILE A 297 3.99 -4.82 -29.23
CA ILE A 297 4.45 -4.08 -28.05
C ILE A 297 4.44 -2.57 -28.30
N ALA A 298 4.89 -2.12 -29.47
CA ALA A 298 4.88 -0.70 -29.83
C ALA A 298 3.46 -0.10 -29.83
N LEU A 299 2.46 -0.86 -30.30
CA LEU A 299 1.06 -0.44 -30.22
C LEU A 299 0.56 -0.31 -28.78
N LEU A 300 0.89 -1.28 -27.92
CA LEU A 300 0.50 -1.23 -26.51
C LEU A 300 1.18 -0.06 -25.79
N ASN A 301 2.45 0.21 -26.08
CA ASN A 301 3.14 1.40 -25.56
C ASN A 301 2.49 2.71 -26.04
N GLN A 302 2.01 2.77 -27.28
CA GLN A 302 1.26 3.93 -27.75
C GLN A 302 -0.07 4.07 -27.02
N ALA A 303 -0.80 2.97 -26.77
CA ALA A 303 -2.01 3.00 -25.96
C ALA A 303 -1.74 3.52 -24.54
N ILE A 304 -0.66 3.06 -23.90
CA ILE A 304 -0.22 3.54 -22.59
C ILE A 304 0.12 5.04 -22.63
N ALA A 305 0.82 5.50 -23.68
CA ALA A 305 1.13 6.92 -23.85
C ALA A 305 -0.13 7.78 -24.02
N ASP A 306 -1.13 7.28 -24.75
CA ASP A 306 -2.42 7.96 -24.91
C ASP A 306 -3.21 7.97 -23.58
N MET A 307 -3.11 6.91 -22.77
CA MET A 307 -3.70 6.85 -21.43
C MET A 307 -3.12 7.90 -20.46
N CYS A 308 -1.84 8.27 -20.60
CA CYS A 308 -1.24 9.36 -19.82
C CYS A 308 -1.90 10.72 -20.07
N MET A 309 -2.65 10.87 -21.16
CA MET A 309 -3.37 12.10 -21.50
C MET A 309 -4.82 12.12 -21.01
N LEU A 310 -5.27 11.05 -20.33
CA LEU A 310 -6.61 11.00 -19.75
C LEU A 310 -6.79 12.08 -18.67
N PRO A 311 -7.94 12.77 -18.64
CA PRO A 311 -8.20 13.76 -17.60
C PRO A 311 -8.32 13.09 -16.23
N ASP A 312 -7.85 13.80 -15.20
CA ASP A 312 -7.90 13.36 -13.79
C ASP A 312 -7.48 11.91 -13.55
N SER A 313 -6.46 11.48 -14.30
CA SER A 313 -5.98 10.10 -14.33
C SER A 313 -4.47 10.07 -14.23
N GLN A 314 -3.93 9.02 -13.61
CA GLN A 314 -2.51 8.79 -13.46
C GLN A 314 -2.22 7.30 -13.55
N ILE A 315 -1.32 6.92 -14.46
CA ILE A 315 -0.76 5.56 -14.46
C ILE A 315 0.16 5.44 -13.27
N ILE A 316 -0.10 4.44 -12.43
CA ILE A 316 0.71 4.12 -11.25
C ILE A 316 1.77 3.09 -11.63
N ASP A 317 1.36 2.06 -12.38
CA ASP A 317 2.23 0.96 -12.76
C ASP A 317 1.72 0.24 -14.02
N VAL A 318 2.63 -0.48 -14.69
CA VAL A 318 2.33 -1.32 -15.85
C VAL A 318 3.08 -2.63 -15.70
N SER A 319 2.37 -3.75 -15.85
CA SER A 319 2.98 -5.08 -15.77
C SER A 319 4.02 -5.24 -16.87
N SER A 320 4.81 -6.31 -16.77
CA SER A 320 5.58 -6.75 -17.94
C SER A 320 4.64 -7.13 -19.09
N PHE A 321 5.18 -7.18 -20.30
CA PHE A 321 4.46 -7.74 -21.44
C PHE A 321 4.46 -9.27 -21.40
N TYR A 322 3.30 -9.86 -21.69
CA TYR A 322 3.08 -11.30 -21.78
C TYR A 322 2.58 -11.66 -23.18
N GLU A 323 3.25 -12.60 -23.83
CA GLU A 323 2.70 -13.26 -25.00
C GLU A 323 1.69 -14.33 -24.57
N SER A 324 0.66 -14.56 -25.39
CA SER A 324 -0.33 -15.61 -25.12
C SER A 324 -0.89 -16.27 -26.37
N GLU A 325 -1.34 -17.51 -26.20
CA GLU A 325 -2.22 -18.17 -27.14
C GLU A 325 -3.57 -17.41 -27.25
N PRO A 326 -4.24 -17.40 -28.41
CA PRO A 326 -5.59 -16.85 -28.54
C PRO A 326 -6.59 -17.55 -27.62
N ALA A 327 -7.48 -16.78 -27.00
CA ALA A 327 -8.61 -17.33 -26.26
C ALA A 327 -9.88 -17.33 -27.12
N TYR A 328 -10.68 -18.40 -27.03
CA TYR A 328 -12.01 -18.58 -27.63
C TYR A 328 -12.10 -18.61 -29.17
N TYR A 329 -11.18 -17.95 -29.89
CA TYR A 329 -11.03 -18.04 -31.34
C TYR A 329 -9.56 -18.36 -31.64
N GLU A 330 -9.25 -19.60 -31.97
CA GLU A 330 -7.87 -20.10 -32.00
C GLU A 330 -7.18 -19.90 -33.36
N ASP A 331 -7.94 -19.70 -34.44
CA ASP A 331 -7.41 -19.49 -35.79
C ASP A 331 -6.99 -18.03 -36.02
N GLN A 332 -6.00 -17.60 -35.24
CA GLN A 332 -5.35 -16.29 -35.30
C GLN A 332 -3.95 -16.31 -34.67
N ASP A 333 -3.18 -15.25 -34.89
CA ASP A 333 -1.84 -15.10 -34.33
C ASP A 333 -1.86 -14.86 -32.81
N THR A 334 -0.72 -15.07 -32.14
CA THR A 334 -0.53 -14.84 -30.71
C THR A 334 -0.77 -13.38 -30.32
N PHE A 335 -1.19 -13.18 -29.07
CA PHE A 335 -1.37 -11.86 -28.50
C PHE A 335 -0.14 -11.45 -27.71
N VAL A 336 0.13 -10.15 -27.65
CA VAL A 336 0.89 -9.51 -26.56
C VAL A 336 -0.11 -8.81 -25.66
N ASN A 337 0.05 -8.95 -24.35
CA ASN A 337 -0.85 -8.43 -23.33
C ASN A 337 -0.07 -7.78 -22.19
N ALA A 338 -0.71 -6.85 -21.48
CA ALA A 338 -0.23 -6.28 -20.23
C ALA A 338 -1.42 -5.80 -19.38
N VAL A 339 -1.18 -5.51 -18.11
CA VAL A 339 -2.13 -4.85 -17.21
C VAL A 339 -1.57 -3.49 -16.82
N VAL A 340 -2.42 -2.47 -16.85
CA VAL A 340 -2.13 -1.10 -16.41
C VAL A 340 -2.89 -0.84 -15.13
N LEU A 341 -2.19 -0.40 -14.08
CA LEU A 341 -2.79 0.12 -12.86
C LEU A 341 -2.93 1.64 -12.96
N LEU A 342 -4.16 2.12 -12.98
CA LEU A 342 -4.50 3.53 -13.12
C LEU A 342 -5.17 4.03 -11.84
N ARG A 343 -4.89 5.26 -11.40
CA ARG A 343 -5.73 6.03 -10.47
C ARG A 343 -6.53 7.05 -11.27
N THR A 344 -7.84 7.13 -11.06
CA THR A 344 -8.67 8.07 -11.84
C THR A 344 -9.91 8.52 -11.10
N GLY A 345 -10.26 9.79 -11.23
CA GLY A 345 -11.54 10.33 -10.76
C GLY A 345 -12.68 10.18 -11.77
N LEU A 346 -12.41 9.62 -12.96
CA LEU A 346 -13.44 9.41 -13.98
C LEU A 346 -14.41 8.29 -13.59
N PRO A 347 -15.74 8.46 -13.74
CA PRO A 347 -16.67 7.36 -13.58
C PRO A 347 -16.37 6.21 -14.57
N PRO A 348 -16.64 4.93 -14.22
CA PRO A 348 -16.25 3.79 -15.07
C PRO A 348 -16.77 3.85 -16.52
N GLN A 349 -17.98 4.37 -16.74
CA GLN A 349 -18.56 4.52 -18.08
C GLN A 349 -17.87 5.63 -18.89
N GLU A 350 -17.45 6.72 -18.26
CA GLU A 350 -16.69 7.78 -18.93
C GLU A 350 -15.29 7.29 -19.29
N LEU A 351 -14.63 6.60 -18.36
CA LEU A 351 -13.35 5.94 -18.63
C LEU A 351 -13.48 5.01 -19.84
N LEU A 352 -14.51 4.15 -19.87
CA LEU A 352 -14.75 3.25 -21.01
C LEU A 352 -14.84 4.00 -22.35
N HIS A 353 -15.52 5.14 -22.41
CA HIS A 353 -15.60 5.94 -23.64
C HIS A 353 -14.22 6.47 -24.08
N TYR A 354 -13.40 6.94 -23.15
CA TYR A 354 -12.04 7.38 -23.47
C TYR A 354 -11.17 6.22 -23.96
N LEU A 355 -11.24 5.05 -23.31
CA LEU A 355 -10.47 3.87 -23.70
C LEU A 355 -10.89 3.39 -25.11
N GLN A 356 -12.18 3.39 -25.42
CA GLN A 356 -12.68 3.09 -26.77
C GLN A 356 -12.20 4.10 -27.82
N ALA A 357 -12.05 5.38 -27.45
CA ALA A 357 -11.50 6.39 -28.34
C ALA A 357 -10.01 6.13 -28.65
N ILE A 358 -9.23 5.66 -27.67
CA ILE A 358 -7.84 5.22 -27.85
C ILE A 358 -7.78 3.98 -28.75
N GLU A 359 -8.62 2.98 -28.54
CA GLU A 359 -8.67 1.82 -29.44
C GLU A 359 -8.96 2.23 -30.89
N ASN A 360 -9.91 3.16 -31.09
CA ASN A 360 -10.29 3.64 -32.41
C ASN A 360 -9.15 4.44 -33.07
N SER A 361 -8.40 5.26 -32.31
CA SER A 361 -7.23 5.98 -32.84
C SER A 361 -6.11 5.03 -33.27
N LEU A 362 -6.01 3.86 -32.63
CA LEU A 362 -5.08 2.77 -32.96
C LEU A 362 -5.63 1.79 -34.01
N GLY A 363 -6.70 2.16 -34.72
CA GLY A 363 -7.21 1.40 -35.86
C GLY A 363 -8.05 0.18 -35.52
N ARG A 364 -8.67 0.13 -34.33
CA ARG A 364 -9.57 -0.96 -33.94
C ARG A 364 -10.81 -1.02 -34.84
N ILE A 365 -11.01 -2.16 -35.51
CA ILE A 365 -12.22 -2.46 -36.29
C ILE A 365 -12.94 -3.67 -35.68
N ARG A 366 -14.27 -3.58 -35.48
CA ARG A 366 -15.09 -4.61 -34.84
C ARG A 366 -15.96 -5.37 -35.87
N GLU A 367 -15.34 -6.22 -36.68
CA GLU A 367 -16.07 -7.01 -37.70
C GLU A 367 -16.55 -8.38 -37.15
N LYS A 368 -15.74 -9.03 -36.32
CA LYS A 368 -16.00 -10.38 -35.79
C LYS A 368 -15.77 -10.43 -34.28
N LYS A 369 -16.69 -11.07 -33.55
CA LYS A 369 -16.53 -11.33 -32.11
C LYS A 369 -15.27 -12.17 -31.86
N ASN A 370 -14.41 -11.74 -30.94
CA ASN A 370 -13.11 -12.35 -30.61
C ASN A 370 -12.13 -12.46 -31.79
N GLY A 371 -12.34 -11.69 -32.86
CA GLY A 371 -11.44 -11.67 -34.02
C GLY A 371 -10.15 -10.89 -33.76
N PRO A 372 -9.22 -10.90 -34.73
CA PRO A 372 -7.97 -10.17 -34.65
C PRO A 372 -8.16 -8.66 -34.46
N ARG A 373 -7.26 -8.03 -33.70
CA ARG A 373 -7.33 -6.60 -33.37
C ARG A 373 -5.97 -5.96 -33.14
N THR A 374 -5.88 -4.68 -33.46
CA THR A 374 -4.69 -3.84 -33.25
C THR A 374 -4.47 -3.53 -31.78
N CYS A 375 -5.53 -3.15 -31.05
CA CYS A 375 -5.51 -2.94 -29.62
C CYS A 375 -6.90 -3.21 -29.04
N ASP A 376 -6.96 -3.90 -27.90
CA ASP A 376 -8.13 -4.11 -27.04
C ASP A 376 -7.80 -3.56 -25.66
N ILE A 377 -8.70 -2.79 -25.08
CA ILE A 377 -8.55 -2.22 -23.74
C ILE A 377 -9.82 -2.53 -22.94
N ASP A 378 -9.71 -3.44 -21.98
CA ASP A 378 -10.78 -3.84 -21.08
C ASP A 378 -10.58 -3.21 -19.69
N ILE A 379 -11.64 -2.69 -19.08
CA ILE A 379 -11.64 -2.39 -17.63
C ILE A 379 -11.87 -3.72 -16.90
N LEU A 380 -10.84 -4.19 -16.20
CA LEU A 380 -10.80 -5.49 -15.52
C LEU A 380 -11.46 -5.42 -14.14
N ASP A 381 -11.08 -4.42 -13.35
CA ASP A 381 -11.57 -4.21 -12.00
C ASP A 381 -11.50 -2.72 -11.68
N TYR A 382 -12.32 -2.30 -10.73
CA TYR A 382 -12.45 -0.89 -10.39
C TYR A 382 -12.77 -0.76 -8.90
N GLN A 383 -11.90 -0.09 -8.14
CA GLN A 383 -11.94 -0.07 -6.68
C GLN A 383 -13.29 0.34 -6.12
N GLY A 384 -13.98 -0.58 -5.44
CA GLY A 384 -15.28 -0.32 -4.80
C GLY A 384 -16.48 -0.28 -5.75
N TYR A 385 -16.29 -0.55 -7.05
CA TYR A 385 -17.38 -0.56 -8.03
C TYR A 385 -17.72 -2.00 -8.44
N VAL A 386 -18.96 -2.39 -8.17
CA VAL A 386 -19.58 -3.61 -8.69
C VAL A 386 -20.81 -3.19 -9.48
N CYS A 387 -20.84 -3.50 -10.77
CA CYS A 387 -21.96 -3.12 -11.63
C CYS A 387 -22.23 -4.17 -12.71
N ASP A 388 -23.49 -4.22 -13.14
CA ASP A 388 -23.95 -5.04 -14.26
C ASP A 388 -24.87 -4.18 -15.13
N HIS A 389 -24.28 -3.53 -16.14
CA HIS A 389 -24.98 -2.66 -17.08
C HIS A 389 -24.80 -3.17 -18.51
N GLU A 390 -25.72 -2.78 -19.41
CA GLU A 390 -25.73 -3.23 -20.80
C GLU A 390 -24.41 -3.01 -21.56
N ILE A 391 -23.64 -1.97 -21.16
CA ILE A 391 -22.39 -1.58 -21.81
C ILE A 391 -21.13 -1.92 -21.00
N LEU A 392 -21.27 -2.26 -19.72
CA LEU A 392 -20.13 -2.47 -18.81
C LEU A 392 -20.56 -3.30 -17.59
N THR A 393 -19.87 -4.42 -17.37
CA THR A 393 -19.99 -5.24 -16.16
C THR A 393 -18.65 -5.22 -15.42
N LEU A 394 -18.67 -4.86 -14.13
CA LEU A 394 -17.49 -4.80 -13.27
C LEU A 394 -17.70 -5.60 -11.97
N PRO A 395 -16.66 -6.31 -11.49
CA PRO A 395 -15.42 -6.65 -12.20
C PRO A 395 -15.68 -7.44 -13.49
N HIS A 396 -14.74 -7.43 -14.44
CA HIS A 396 -14.91 -8.07 -15.74
C HIS A 396 -15.20 -9.58 -15.54
N PRO A 397 -16.29 -10.13 -16.12
CA PRO A 397 -16.80 -11.45 -15.75
C PRO A 397 -15.86 -12.62 -16.09
N LEU A 398 -15.02 -12.44 -17.11
CA LEU A 398 -14.07 -13.45 -17.58
C LEU A 398 -12.63 -13.19 -17.10
N LEU A 399 -12.40 -12.26 -16.17
CA LEU A 399 -11.05 -11.90 -15.71
C LEU A 399 -10.30 -13.13 -15.17
N CYS A 400 -10.90 -13.83 -14.21
CA CYS A 400 -10.23 -14.91 -13.47
C CYS A 400 -9.91 -16.14 -14.33
N GLU A 401 -10.59 -16.35 -15.46
CA GLU A 401 -10.35 -17.52 -16.32
C GLU A 401 -9.23 -17.28 -17.36
N ARG A 402 -8.77 -16.03 -17.54
CA ARG A 402 -7.80 -15.63 -18.57
C ARG A 402 -6.39 -15.55 -18.00
N ASP A 403 -5.52 -16.49 -18.38
CA ASP A 403 -4.13 -16.54 -17.89
C ASP A 403 -3.31 -15.29 -18.27
N PHE A 404 -3.55 -14.75 -19.47
CA PHE A 404 -2.97 -13.49 -19.97
C PHE A 404 -3.46 -12.21 -19.26
N VAL A 405 -4.44 -12.33 -18.36
CA VAL A 405 -4.88 -11.24 -17.48
C VAL A 405 -4.40 -11.49 -16.05
N VAL A 406 -4.61 -12.71 -15.54
CA VAL A 406 -4.29 -13.06 -14.14
C VAL A 406 -2.80 -12.94 -13.83
N LYS A 407 -1.90 -13.43 -14.70
CA LYS A 407 -0.45 -13.33 -14.48
C LYS A 407 0.06 -11.89 -14.39
N PRO A 408 -0.18 -11.01 -15.39
CA PRO A 408 0.26 -9.62 -15.31
C PRO A 408 -0.42 -8.84 -14.18
N LEU A 409 -1.68 -9.13 -13.84
CA LEU A 409 -2.36 -8.50 -12.71
C LEU A 409 -1.66 -8.83 -11.39
N LEU A 410 -1.38 -10.11 -11.15
CA LEU A 410 -0.73 -10.58 -9.91
C LEU A 410 0.77 -10.22 -9.84
N GLU A 411 1.40 -9.88 -10.97
CA GLU A 411 2.73 -9.23 -10.97
C GLU A 411 2.66 -7.86 -10.29
N LEU A 412 1.65 -7.05 -10.60
CA LEU A 412 1.46 -5.71 -10.02
C LEU A 412 0.90 -5.77 -8.61
N LEU A 413 -0.16 -6.56 -8.40
CA LEU A 413 -0.90 -6.63 -7.15
C LEU A 413 -1.00 -8.09 -6.68
N PRO A 414 0.04 -8.60 -6.01
CA PRO A 414 -0.01 -9.95 -5.44
C PRO A 414 -1.19 -10.10 -4.48
N HIS A 415 -1.92 -11.21 -4.61
CA HIS A 415 -3.07 -11.54 -3.75
C HIS A 415 -4.21 -10.51 -3.83
N HIS A 416 -4.39 -9.93 -5.01
CA HIS A 416 -5.50 -9.01 -5.28
C HIS A 416 -6.86 -9.67 -5.04
N VAL A 417 -7.77 -8.88 -4.48
CA VAL A 417 -9.18 -9.25 -4.27
C VAL A 417 -10.00 -8.23 -5.02
N LEU A 418 -10.82 -8.70 -5.96
CA LEU A 418 -11.64 -7.86 -6.81
C LEU A 418 -12.68 -7.08 -5.99
N ALA A 419 -13.26 -6.02 -6.57
CA ALA A 419 -14.27 -5.20 -5.89
C ALA A 419 -15.52 -5.99 -5.42
N ASN A 420 -15.81 -7.15 -6.01
CA ASN A 420 -16.89 -8.04 -5.58
C ASN A 420 -16.47 -9.07 -4.50
N GLY A 421 -15.25 -8.98 -3.98
CA GLY A 421 -14.72 -9.87 -2.95
C GLY A 421 -14.11 -11.16 -3.47
N LYS A 422 -14.07 -11.40 -4.79
CA LYS A 422 -13.46 -12.60 -5.37
C LYS A 422 -11.93 -12.47 -5.40
N GLU A 423 -11.23 -13.47 -4.86
CA GLU A 423 -9.77 -13.56 -4.95
C GLU A 423 -9.32 -13.89 -6.39
N VAL A 424 -8.23 -13.28 -6.83
CA VAL A 424 -7.62 -13.58 -8.13
C VAL A 424 -6.56 -14.67 -7.95
N LEU A 425 -6.82 -15.86 -8.51
CA LEU A 425 -5.98 -17.05 -8.31
C LEU A 425 -5.51 -17.64 -9.65
N LEU A 426 -4.26 -18.11 -9.69
CA LEU A 426 -3.65 -18.72 -10.88
C LEU A 426 -4.23 -20.11 -11.22
N ASP A 427 -4.84 -20.81 -10.26
CA ASP A 427 -5.41 -22.14 -10.48
C ASP A 427 -6.83 -22.11 -11.05
N GLU A 428 -7.48 -20.94 -11.08
CA GLU A 428 -8.79 -20.72 -11.73
C GLU A 428 -8.69 -20.43 -13.23
N VAL A 429 -7.48 -20.22 -13.76
CA VAL A 429 -7.29 -19.91 -15.19
C VAL A 429 -7.59 -21.13 -16.07
N THR A 430 -8.32 -20.93 -17.16
CA THR A 430 -8.74 -22.03 -18.06
C THR A 430 -8.39 -21.79 -19.53
N VAL A 431 -8.07 -20.55 -19.93
CA VAL A 431 -7.82 -20.19 -21.33
C VAL A 431 -6.64 -19.24 -21.50
N GLY A 432 -6.10 -19.20 -22.73
CA GLY A 432 -5.14 -18.19 -23.20
C GLY A 432 -3.81 -18.24 -22.46
N LYS A 433 -3.16 -19.41 -22.46
CA LYS A 433 -1.90 -19.63 -21.76
C LYS A 433 -0.88 -18.55 -22.11
N ALA A 434 -0.31 -17.92 -21.10
CA ALA A 434 0.56 -16.76 -21.25
C ALA A 434 1.98 -16.98 -20.69
N TRP A 435 2.97 -16.36 -21.33
CA TRP A 435 4.37 -16.35 -20.90
C TRP A 435 4.96 -14.95 -21.02
N LYS A 436 5.78 -14.58 -20.03
CA LYS A 436 6.42 -13.26 -19.96
C LYS A 436 7.41 -13.11 -21.12
N CYS A 437 7.38 -11.98 -21.82
CA CYS A 437 8.32 -11.65 -22.89
C CYS A 437 9.75 -11.57 -22.32
N SER A 438 10.71 -12.26 -22.94
CA SER A 438 12.12 -12.23 -22.49
C SER A 438 12.83 -10.95 -22.96
N GLY A 439 13.68 -10.36 -22.11
CA GLY A 439 14.61 -9.30 -22.51
C GLY A 439 14.27 -7.87 -22.07
N GLN A 440 13.37 -7.72 -21.09
CA GLN A 440 13.07 -6.43 -20.46
C GLN A 440 13.31 -6.55 -18.95
N ASN A 441 14.38 -5.91 -18.48
CA ASN A 441 14.61 -5.52 -17.09
C ASN A 441 14.89 -4.02 -17.09
#